data_AF-A0A258CQT8-F1
#
_entry.id   AF-A0A258CQT8-F1
#
_cell.length_a   1.000
_cell.length_b   1.000
_cell.length_c   1.000
_cell.angle_alpha   90.00
_cell.angle_beta   90.00
_cell.angle_gamma   90.00
#
_symmetry.space_group_name_H-M   'P 1'
#
loop_
_entity.id
_entity.type
_entity.pdbx_description
1 polymer ?
#
loop_
_entity_poly.entity_id
_entity_poly.type
_entity_poly.pdbx_seq_one_letter_code
_entity_poly.pdbx_strand_id
1 'polypeptide(L)'
;MSKALSLDLRERVVAAINGGLSCRAAAARFGVSAASAIRWQQLTLSQGDARPGPLGGHRRSGLIEKNADVILAMLDARSDITLAELQAGLAERGVAVSGSSIWRFFDRRRITLKKSRRTRTNKAIPISWPEQTDGPFWPELTNGFFLSHRRTEHEFMPR
;
A
#
# COMPACT_ATOMS: atom_id res chain seq x y z
N MET A 1 8.90 14.16 -6.49
CA MET A 1 7.67 14.87 -6.91
C MET A 1 7.96 15.63 -8.20
N SER A 2 7.77 15.01 -9.36
CA SER A 2 7.87 15.72 -10.64
C SER A 2 6.53 16.42 -10.90
N LYS A 3 6.48 17.75 -10.77
CA LYS A 3 5.32 18.54 -11.17
C LYS A 3 5.55 19.02 -12.60
N ALA A 4 4.63 18.72 -13.50
CA ALA A 4 4.64 19.30 -14.84
C ALA A 4 4.54 20.83 -14.73
N LEU A 5 5.35 21.56 -15.51
CA LEU A 5 5.16 23.00 -15.70
C LEU A 5 3.73 23.28 -16.20
N SER A 6 3.15 24.39 -15.74
CA SER A 6 1.75 24.77 -15.98
C SER A 6 1.40 24.75 -17.46
N LEU A 7 0.16 24.37 -17.80
CA LEU A 7 -0.30 24.29 -19.18
C LEU A 7 -0.24 25.65 -19.89
N ASP A 8 -0.69 26.71 -19.22
CA ASP A 8 -0.64 28.09 -19.72
C ASP A 8 0.77 28.48 -20.19
N LEU A 9 1.80 28.17 -19.41
CA LEU A 9 3.18 28.48 -19.77
C LEU A 9 3.59 27.77 -21.08
N ARG A 10 3.18 26.53 -21.26
CA ARG A 10 3.49 25.75 -22.46
C ARG A 10 2.78 26.30 -23.67
N GLU A 11 1.49 26.62 -23.53
CA GLU A 11 0.66 27.19 -24.59
C GLU A 11 1.21 28.54 -25.05
N ARG A 12 1.63 29.41 -24.12
CA ARG A 12 2.26 30.70 -24.46
C ARG A 12 3.58 30.55 -25.19
N VAL A 13 4.41 29.58 -24.79
CA VAL A 13 5.67 29.28 -25.48
C VAL A 13 5.41 28.76 -26.90
N VAL A 14 4.47 27.85 -27.06
CA VAL A 14 4.09 27.28 -28.37
C VAL A 14 3.46 28.34 -29.27
N ALA A 15 2.58 29.19 -28.75
CA ALA A 15 2.01 30.32 -29.49
C ALA A 15 3.09 31.28 -29.99
N ALA A 16 4.11 31.55 -29.18
CA ALA A 16 5.24 32.38 -29.58
C ALA A 16 6.09 31.73 -30.69
N ILE A 17 6.27 30.40 -30.65
CA ILE A 17 6.97 29.65 -31.71
C ILE A 17 6.15 29.67 -33.01
N ASN A 18 4.85 29.41 -32.93
CA ASN A 18 3.94 29.47 -34.06
C ASN A 18 3.84 30.89 -34.65
N GLY A 19 4.08 31.92 -33.83
CA GLY A 19 4.22 33.32 -34.25
C GLY A 19 5.56 33.68 -34.90
N GLY A 20 6.43 32.69 -35.19
CA GLY A 20 7.67 32.87 -35.96
C GLY A 20 8.95 32.92 -35.13
N LEU A 21 8.88 32.77 -33.80
CA LEU A 21 10.09 32.67 -32.97
C LEU A 21 10.70 31.28 -33.04
N SER A 22 12.04 31.21 -33.03
CA SER A 22 12.72 29.92 -32.83
C SER A 22 12.44 29.37 -31.44
N CYS A 23 12.51 28.04 -31.28
CA CYS A 23 12.34 27.39 -29.97
C CYS A 23 13.30 27.95 -28.91
N ARG A 24 14.54 28.30 -29.29
CA ARG A 24 15.53 28.90 -28.38
C ARG A 24 15.14 30.33 -27.98
N ALA A 25 14.67 31.14 -28.92
CA ALA A 25 14.24 32.51 -28.64
C ALA A 25 12.99 32.54 -27.75
N ALA A 26 12.01 31.67 -28.02
CA ALA A 26 10.85 31.51 -27.15
C ALA A 26 11.26 31.04 -25.75
N ALA A 27 12.17 30.05 -25.66
CA ALA A 27 12.66 29.57 -24.38
C ALA A 27 13.31 30.69 -23.53
N ALA A 28 14.17 31.51 -24.14
CA ALA A 28 14.79 32.66 -23.49
C ALA A 28 13.75 33.69 -23.01
N ARG A 29 12.73 33.99 -23.84
CA ARG A 29 11.66 34.94 -23.52
C ARG A 29 10.83 34.53 -22.30
N PHE A 30 10.56 33.23 -22.14
CA PHE A 30 9.70 32.70 -21.09
C PHE A 30 10.47 32.09 -19.90
N GLY A 31 11.80 32.18 -19.89
CA GLY A 31 12.63 31.66 -18.79
C GLY A 31 12.60 30.13 -18.67
N VAL A 32 12.41 29.41 -19.77
CA VAL A 32 12.41 27.93 -19.81
C VAL A 32 13.62 27.40 -20.56
N SER A 33 13.95 26.13 -20.37
CA SER A 33 15.04 25.51 -21.14
C SER A 33 14.63 25.27 -22.59
N ALA A 34 15.57 25.43 -23.52
CA ALA A 34 15.35 25.17 -24.95
C ALA A 34 14.84 23.74 -25.22
N ALA A 35 15.36 22.75 -24.49
CA ALA A 35 14.90 21.37 -24.58
C ALA A 35 13.44 21.18 -24.14
N SER A 36 12.91 22.02 -23.25
CA SER A 36 11.50 21.98 -22.86
C SER A 36 10.61 22.58 -23.94
N ALA A 37 11.00 23.73 -24.49
CA ALA A 37 10.30 24.37 -25.60
C ALA A 37 10.21 23.45 -26.84
N ILE A 38 11.31 22.78 -27.20
CA ILE A 38 11.34 21.81 -28.30
C ILE A 38 10.37 20.66 -28.04
N ARG A 39 10.38 20.08 -26.83
CA ARG A 39 9.46 18.99 -26.48
C ARG A 39 8.00 19.41 -26.55
N TRP A 40 7.66 20.62 -26.13
CA TRP A 40 6.28 21.13 -26.21
C TRP A 40 5.85 21.39 -27.65
N GLN A 41 6.75 21.91 -28.50
CA GLN A 41 6.46 22.06 -29.92
C GLN A 41 6.24 20.70 -30.60
N GLN A 42 7.10 19.72 -30.34
CA GLN A 42 6.94 18.36 -30.88
C GLN A 42 5.64 17.69 -30.42
N LEU A 43 5.27 17.90 -29.15
CA LEU A 43 4.01 17.39 -28.62
C LEU A 43 2.81 18.03 -29.32
N THR A 44 2.86 19.35 -29.51
CA THR A 44 1.79 20.08 -30.23
C THR A 44 1.68 19.63 -31.68
N LEU A 45 2.80 19.39 -32.36
CA LEU A 45 2.79 18.89 -33.75
C LEU A 45 2.28 17.45 -33.88
N SER A 46 2.47 16.61 -32.85
CA SER A 46 2.07 15.21 -32.89
C SER A 46 0.66 14.95 -32.34
N GLN A 47 0.23 15.69 -31.32
CA GLN A 47 -1.03 15.48 -30.59
C GLN A 47 -2.02 16.64 -30.73
N GLY A 48 -1.60 17.78 -31.29
CA GLY A 48 -2.41 18.99 -31.43
C GLY A 48 -2.41 19.89 -30.20
N ASP A 49 -1.90 19.45 -29.06
CA ASP A 49 -1.81 20.25 -27.83
C ASP A 49 -0.48 20.07 -27.08
N ALA A 50 -0.20 21.00 -26.16
CA ALA A 50 1.00 20.98 -25.33
C ALA A 50 0.78 20.30 -23.96
N ARG A 51 -0.35 19.60 -23.80
CA ARG A 51 -0.75 19.05 -22.49
C ARG A 51 0.20 17.94 -22.08
N PRO A 52 0.69 17.94 -20.83
CA PRO A 52 1.44 16.79 -20.35
C PRO A 52 0.56 15.54 -20.42
N GLY A 53 1.10 14.46 -20.99
CA GLY A 53 0.47 13.15 -20.87
C GLY A 53 0.32 12.73 -19.40
N PRO A 54 -0.51 11.70 -19.12
CA PRO A 54 -0.75 11.22 -17.76
C PRO A 54 0.58 10.92 -17.06
N LEU A 55 0.84 11.63 -15.96
CA LEU A 55 2.07 11.48 -15.17
C LEU A 55 2.02 10.15 -14.42
N GLY A 56 2.64 9.14 -14.99
CA GLY A 56 2.76 7.84 -14.37
C GLY A 56 1.51 6.99 -14.53
N GLY A 57 1.75 5.75 -14.94
CA GLY A 57 0.81 4.65 -14.86
C GLY A 57 1.59 3.42 -14.43
N HIS A 58 1.03 2.60 -13.55
CA HIS A 58 1.66 1.33 -13.22
C HIS A 58 1.60 0.43 -14.46
N ARG A 59 2.66 0.36 -15.27
CA ARG A 59 2.64 -0.44 -16.51
C ARG A 59 2.25 -1.91 -16.27
N ARG A 60 2.55 -2.45 -15.08
CA ARG A 60 2.17 -3.82 -14.71
C ARG A 60 0.67 -3.98 -14.41
N SER A 61 -0.06 -2.90 -14.11
CA SER A 61 -1.53 -3.00 -14.03
C SER A 61 -2.13 -3.33 -15.39
N GLY A 62 -1.57 -2.82 -16.50
CA GLY A 62 -2.07 -3.16 -17.84
C GLY A 62 -1.99 -4.66 -18.16
N LEU A 63 -0.93 -5.36 -17.72
CA LEU A 63 -0.77 -6.80 -17.97
C LEU A 63 -1.80 -7.64 -17.23
N ILE A 64 -2.09 -7.30 -15.96
CA ILE A 64 -3.06 -8.06 -15.16
C ILE A 64 -4.50 -7.75 -15.59
N GLU A 65 -4.79 -6.52 -16.01
CA GLU A 65 -6.10 -6.16 -16.56
C GLU A 65 -6.42 -6.89 -17.87
N LYS A 66 -5.41 -7.16 -18.72
CA LYS A 66 -5.61 -7.94 -19.96
C LYS A 66 -5.98 -9.40 -19.71
N ASN A 67 -5.65 -9.94 -18.55
CA ASN A 67 -5.94 -11.32 -18.16
C ASN A 67 -7.02 -11.37 -17.05
N ALA A 68 -7.81 -10.30 -16.94
CA ALA A 68 -8.83 -10.17 -15.89
C ALA A 68 -9.90 -11.27 -15.98
N ASP A 69 -10.29 -11.62 -17.20
CA ASP A 69 -11.21 -12.69 -17.55
C ASP A 69 -10.73 -14.05 -17.03
N VAL A 70 -9.45 -14.38 -17.22
CA VAL A 70 -8.85 -15.62 -16.72
C VAL A 70 -8.86 -15.66 -15.20
N ILE A 71 -8.51 -14.54 -14.54
CA ILE A 71 -8.50 -14.45 -13.08
C ILE A 71 -9.91 -14.62 -12.50
N LEU A 72 -10.91 -13.99 -13.12
CA LEU A 72 -12.31 -14.09 -12.70
C LEU A 72 -12.87 -15.49 -12.94
N ALA A 73 -12.56 -16.12 -14.08
CA ALA A 73 -12.98 -17.50 -14.36
C ALA A 73 -12.39 -18.50 -13.36
N MET A 74 -11.12 -18.31 -12.94
CA MET A 74 -10.51 -19.14 -11.90
C MET A 74 -11.16 -18.94 -10.53
N LEU A 75 -11.59 -17.71 -10.23
CA LEU A 75 -12.30 -17.38 -8.99
C LEU A 75 -13.73 -17.94 -8.96
N ASP A 76 -14.43 -17.88 -10.10
CA ASP A 76 -15.78 -18.44 -10.26
C ASP A 76 -15.76 -19.98 -10.15
N ALA A 77 -14.72 -20.62 -10.71
CA ALA A 77 -14.53 -22.06 -10.60
C ALA A 77 -14.15 -22.50 -9.18
N ARG A 78 -13.38 -21.69 -8.44
CA ARG A 78 -12.93 -21.96 -7.07
C ARG A 78 -12.91 -20.69 -6.22
N SER A 79 -13.98 -20.48 -5.47
CA SER A 79 -14.13 -19.30 -4.61
C SER A 79 -13.14 -19.22 -3.43
N ASP A 80 -12.47 -20.33 -3.08
CA ASP A 80 -11.47 -20.44 -2.01
C ASP A 80 -10.02 -20.49 -2.51
N ILE A 81 -9.79 -20.17 -3.79
CA ILE A 81 -8.45 -20.16 -4.38
C ILE A 81 -7.52 -19.17 -3.67
N THR A 82 -6.32 -19.64 -3.34
CA THR A 82 -5.30 -18.80 -2.70
C THR A 82 -4.59 -17.92 -3.72
N LEU A 83 -4.00 -16.81 -3.24
CA LEU A 83 -3.18 -15.91 -4.07
C LEU A 83 -2.00 -16.62 -4.74
N ALA A 84 -1.41 -17.63 -4.07
CA ALA A 84 -0.30 -18.40 -4.61
C ALA A 84 -0.75 -19.34 -5.74
N GLU A 85 -1.92 -19.96 -5.62
CA GLU A 85 -2.51 -20.78 -6.68
C GLU A 85 -2.93 -19.94 -7.90
N LEU A 86 -3.47 -18.74 -7.67
CA LEU A 86 -3.73 -17.79 -8.76
C LEU A 86 -2.43 -17.39 -9.47
N GLN A 87 -1.35 -17.16 -8.72
CA GLN A 87 -0.06 -16.85 -9.29
C GLN A 87 0.51 -18.02 -10.12
N ALA A 88 0.40 -19.25 -9.61
CA ALA A 88 0.85 -20.44 -10.31
C ALA A 88 0.05 -20.68 -11.62
N GLY A 89 -1.29 -20.60 -11.56
CA GLY A 89 -2.11 -20.79 -12.76
C GLY A 89 -1.96 -19.68 -13.80
N LEU A 90 -1.62 -18.45 -13.38
CA LEU A 90 -1.22 -17.39 -14.30
C LEU A 90 0.16 -17.64 -14.92
N ALA A 91 1.11 -18.17 -14.13
CA ALA A 91 2.44 -18.50 -14.61
C ALA A 91 2.43 -19.66 -15.62
N GLU A 92 1.61 -20.69 -15.42
CA GLU A 92 1.38 -21.78 -16.37
C GLU A 92 0.89 -21.27 -17.74
N ARG A 93 0.15 -20.16 -17.74
CA ARG A 93 -0.36 -19.49 -18.95
C ARG A 93 0.63 -18.45 -19.51
N GLY A 94 1.85 -18.41 -19.00
CA GLY A 94 2.91 -17.49 -19.45
C GLY A 94 2.79 -16.06 -18.90
N VAL A 95 1.90 -15.81 -17.93
CA VAL A 95 1.67 -14.48 -17.35
C VAL A 95 2.36 -14.38 -15.99
N ALA A 96 3.59 -13.87 -15.99
CA ALA A 96 4.33 -13.63 -14.76
C ALA A 96 3.80 -12.38 -14.02
N VAL A 97 3.02 -12.60 -12.97
CA VAL A 97 2.42 -11.53 -12.14
C VAL A 97 2.87 -11.69 -10.69
N SER A 98 3.19 -10.59 -10.02
CA SER A 98 3.50 -10.62 -8.57
C SER A 98 2.23 -10.70 -7.73
N GLY A 99 2.30 -11.32 -6.55
CA GLY A 99 1.18 -11.37 -5.60
C GLY A 99 0.61 -9.98 -5.26
N SER A 100 1.45 -8.95 -5.14
CA SER A 100 0.99 -7.56 -4.94
C SER A 100 0.18 -7.02 -6.12
N SER A 101 0.48 -7.42 -7.35
CA SER A 101 -0.27 -7.00 -8.54
C SER A 101 -1.66 -7.64 -8.57
N ILE A 102 -1.76 -8.92 -8.17
CA ILE A 102 -3.02 -9.66 -7.99
C ILE A 102 -3.85 -9.01 -6.87
N TRP A 103 -3.24 -8.69 -5.73
CA TRP A 103 -3.92 -8.00 -4.64
C TRP A 103 -4.46 -6.64 -5.07
N ARG A 104 -3.65 -5.81 -5.77
CA ARG A 104 -4.11 -4.52 -6.32
C ARG A 104 -5.16 -4.66 -7.41
N PHE A 105 -5.29 -5.81 -8.07
CA PHE A 105 -6.36 -6.10 -9.02
C PHE A 105 -7.70 -6.32 -8.31
N PHE A 106 -7.69 -7.10 -7.22
CA PHE A 106 -8.88 -7.31 -6.40
C PHE A 106 -9.31 -6.03 -5.66
N ASP A 107 -8.36 -5.30 -5.09
CA ASP A 107 -8.59 -4.01 -4.42
C ASP A 107 -9.27 -2.99 -5.34
N ARG A 108 -8.77 -2.84 -6.57
CA ARG A 108 -9.37 -1.94 -7.58
C ARG A 108 -10.79 -2.33 -7.99
N ARG A 109 -11.12 -3.62 -7.98
CA ARG A 109 -12.46 -4.15 -8.30
C ARG A 109 -13.38 -4.25 -7.08
N ARG A 110 -12.91 -3.85 -5.89
CA ARG A 110 -13.61 -3.99 -4.62
C ARG A 110 -14.07 -5.42 -4.33
N ILE A 111 -13.36 -6.41 -4.87
CA ILE A 111 -13.64 -7.83 -4.61
C ILE A 111 -13.01 -8.16 -3.27
N THR A 112 -13.86 -8.32 -2.25
CA THR A 112 -13.42 -8.77 -0.93
C THR A 112 -13.57 -10.28 -0.85
N LEU A 113 -12.45 -11.00 -0.75
CA LEU A 113 -12.51 -12.43 -0.43
C LEU A 113 -13.09 -12.58 0.98
N LYS A 114 -14.19 -13.33 1.10
CA LYS A 114 -14.80 -13.63 2.39
C LYS A 114 -13.78 -14.37 3.26
N LYS A 115 -13.44 -13.79 4.41
CA LYS A 115 -12.50 -14.39 5.37
C LYS A 115 -13.14 -15.63 5.99
N SER A 116 -12.80 -16.83 5.53
CA SER A 116 -13.17 -18.08 6.21
C SER A 116 -12.27 -18.25 7.43
N ARG A 117 -12.87 -18.24 8.63
CA ARG A 117 -12.15 -18.61 9.86
C ARG A 117 -11.91 -20.12 9.80
N ARG A 118 -10.68 -20.55 9.49
CA ARG A 118 -10.26 -21.92 9.81
C ARG A 118 -10.20 -22.04 11.33
N THR A 119 -11.20 -22.69 11.92
CA THR A 119 -11.10 -23.15 13.31
C THR A 119 -9.99 -24.19 13.38
N ARG A 120 -8.99 -23.98 14.24
CA ARG A 120 -7.94 -24.96 14.51
C ARG A 120 -8.60 -26.21 15.10
N THR A 121 -8.36 -27.39 14.53
CA THR A 121 -8.75 -28.66 15.17
C THR A 121 -8.08 -28.71 16.54
N ASN A 122 -8.89 -28.70 17.61
CA ASN A 122 -8.38 -28.78 18.96
C ASN A 122 -7.86 -30.19 19.20
N LYS A 123 -6.53 -30.40 19.20
CA LYS A 123 -5.92 -31.55 19.88
C LYS A 123 -5.84 -31.20 21.36
N ALA A 124 -6.98 -31.22 22.05
CA ALA A 124 -6.98 -31.26 23.49
C ALA A 124 -6.66 -32.71 23.89
N ILE A 125 -5.43 -32.94 24.32
CA ILE A 125 -5.11 -34.13 25.11
C ILE A 125 -5.72 -33.86 26.50
N PRO A 126 -6.57 -34.74 27.07
CA PRO A 126 -7.06 -34.55 28.43
C PRO A 126 -5.86 -34.68 29.37
N ILE A 127 -5.53 -33.60 30.07
CA ILE A 127 -4.57 -33.64 31.17
C ILE A 127 -5.31 -34.33 32.32
N SER A 128 -5.07 -35.63 32.51
CA SER A 128 -5.39 -36.31 33.76
C SER A 128 -4.44 -35.76 34.82
N TRP A 129 -4.97 -35.00 35.76
CA TRP A 129 -4.22 -34.61 36.95
C TRP A 129 -3.88 -35.86 37.76
N PRO A 130 -2.63 -36.07 38.18
CA PRO A 130 -2.34 -37.15 39.11
C PRO A 130 -3.02 -36.82 40.44
N GLU A 131 -3.85 -37.75 40.86
CA GLU A 131 -4.37 -37.89 42.20
C GLU A 131 -3.18 -37.93 43.16
N GLN A 132 -3.01 -36.88 43.98
CA GLN A 132 -2.11 -36.93 45.12
C GLN A 132 -2.82 -36.38 46.34
N THR A 133 -3.03 -37.32 47.24
CA THR A 133 -3.62 -37.21 48.57
C THR A 133 -2.66 -36.53 49.54
N ASP A 134 -3.26 -36.02 50.62
CA ASP A 134 -2.70 -35.83 51.96
C ASP A 134 -1.75 -34.65 52.25
N GLY A 135 -2.31 -33.54 52.75
CA GLY A 135 -1.60 -32.58 53.62
C GLY A 135 -2.24 -31.19 53.70
N PRO A 136 -2.45 -30.59 54.90
CA PRO A 136 -3.75 -29.96 55.20
C PRO A 136 -3.85 -28.46 54.93
N PHE A 137 -4.99 -28.09 54.33
CA PHE A 137 -6.01 -27.19 54.89
C PHE A 137 -5.52 -25.90 55.58
N TRP A 138 -5.60 -24.79 54.85
CA TRP A 138 -5.68 -23.44 55.43
C TRP A 138 -6.97 -23.29 56.25
N PRO A 139 -6.96 -22.51 57.35
CA PRO A 139 -7.88 -21.37 57.30
C PRO A 139 -7.48 -20.11 58.12
N GLU A 140 -8.17 -19.03 57.76
CA GLU A 140 -8.67 -17.95 58.62
C GLU A 140 -7.79 -16.75 59.02
N LEU A 141 -7.98 -15.68 58.24
CA LEU A 141 -8.53 -14.39 58.69
C LEU A 141 -8.62 -14.15 60.22
N THR A 142 -7.74 -13.27 60.72
CA THR A 142 -8.06 -12.30 61.78
C THR A 142 -7.56 -10.94 61.29
N ASN A 143 -8.41 -10.18 60.63
CA ASN A 143 -9.27 -9.14 61.21
C ASN A 143 -8.49 -7.96 61.80
N GLY A 144 -8.68 -6.79 61.17
CA GLY A 144 -8.77 -5.54 61.91
C GLY A 144 -7.67 -4.52 61.66
N PHE A 145 -8.10 -3.37 61.12
CA PHE A 145 -7.69 -2.03 61.59
C PHE A 145 -6.23 -1.62 61.31
N PHE A 146 -5.84 -0.37 61.08
CA PHE A 146 -6.49 0.92 60.96
C PHE A 146 -5.46 1.87 60.34
N LEU A 147 -5.99 2.91 59.73
CA LEU A 147 -5.41 4.20 59.41
C LEU A 147 -4.18 4.67 60.22
N SER A 148 -3.29 5.37 59.49
CA SER A 148 -2.84 6.75 59.79
C SER A 148 -1.47 6.98 60.46
N HIS A 149 -0.69 7.80 59.73
CA HIS A 149 0.03 9.00 60.19
C HIS A 149 1.52 8.97 60.53
N ARG A 150 2.22 9.85 59.78
CA ARG A 150 3.21 10.85 60.24
C ARG A 150 4.56 10.29 60.74
N ARG A 151 5.73 10.91 60.56
CA ARG A 151 6.17 12.26 60.15
C ARG A 151 7.70 12.30 60.42
N THR A 152 8.45 13.08 59.62
CA THR A 152 9.76 13.76 59.89
C THR A 152 10.95 12.92 60.37
N GLU A 153 12.22 13.24 60.17
CA GLU A 153 13.06 14.24 59.47
C GLU A 153 14.49 13.78 59.76
N HIS A 154 15.45 14.19 58.92
CA HIS A 154 16.84 14.51 59.28
C HIS A 154 17.68 13.38 59.92
N GLU A 155 18.99 13.26 59.84
CA GLU A 155 20.19 13.97 59.40
C GLU A 155 21.24 12.85 59.52
N PHE A 156 22.29 12.69 58.74
CA PHE A 156 23.51 13.50 58.73
C PHE A 156 24.56 12.63 58.00
N MET A 157 25.39 13.28 57.18
CA MET A 157 26.70 12.83 56.65
C MET A 157 27.69 12.54 57.82
N PRO A 158 28.99 12.17 57.65
CA PRO A 158 29.93 12.37 56.51
C PRO A 158 30.90 11.17 56.28
N ARG A 159 31.98 11.18 55.48
CA ARG A 159 32.81 12.18 54.78
C ARG A 159 33.23 11.64 53.42
#